data_AF-A0A0D6PA10-F1
#
_entry.id   AF-A0A0D6PA10-F1
#
_cell.length_a   1.000
_cell.length_b   1.000
_cell.length_c   1.000
_cell.angle_alpha   90.00
_cell.angle_beta   90.00
_cell.angle_gamma   90.00
#
_symmetry.space_group_name_H-M   'P 1'
#
loop_
_entity.id
_entity.type
_entity.pdbx_description
1 polymer ?
#
loop_
_entity_poly.entity_id
_entity_poly.type
_entity_poly.pdbx_seq_one_letter_code
_entity_poly.pdbx_strand_id
1 'polypeptide(L)'
;MFANRFTVLVDACSLFSPLTRNLLLSLAEGEFFRVRWSERILAEVERAIVRSYARKGASDGTERAARARAAMERAFEEAAVTGYEGLMSGLGELPDPNDAHVIAAAVKTRASVIVTENLRHFPERILKPLDLEAKSADEFISDTVDLDIGRAIPIVRRLRNGFGIQKRPHRHRSSTWKPAASPTRSTAFELTYSRFKVAQFQGCRSSSLALIPAHTDTLLLTVYQRA
;
A
#
# COMPACT_ATOMS: atom_id res chain seq x y z
N MET A 1 26.56 -12.94 -7.21
CA MET A 1 25.68 -14.14 -7.21
C MET A 1 24.31 -13.67 -6.73
N PHE A 2 23.39 -13.37 -7.64
CA PHE A 2 22.07 -12.84 -7.27
C PHE A 2 21.25 -13.97 -6.66
N ALA A 3 21.26 -14.05 -5.34
CA ALA A 3 20.36 -14.91 -4.58
C ALA A 3 18.92 -14.59 -5.02
N ASN A 4 18.20 -15.66 -5.37
CA ASN A 4 16.82 -15.68 -5.83
C ASN A 4 15.95 -14.63 -5.10
N ARG A 5 15.62 -13.50 -5.76
CA ARG A 5 14.81 -12.44 -5.14
C ARG A 5 13.39 -12.98 -4.95
N PHE A 6 12.96 -13.02 -3.69
CA PHE A 6 11.61 -13.43 -3.27
C PHE A 6 10.55 -12.75 -4.16
N THR A 7 9.82 -13.56 -4.93
CA THR A 7 8.90 -13.08 -5.98
C THR A 7 7.47 -13.20 -5.50
N VAL A 8 6.68 -12.15 -5.75
CA VAL A 8 5.31 -12.02 -5.23
C VAL A 8 4.41 -11.58 -6.35
N LEU A 9 3.33 -12.33 -6.58
CA LEU A 9 2.26 -11.92 -7.46
C LEU A 9 1.23 -11.13 -6.66
N VAL A 10 0.84 -9.94 -7.13
CA VAL A 10 -0.18 -9.14 -6.45
C VAL A 10 -1.45 -9.11 -7.28
N ASP A 11 -2.55 -9.54 -6.66
CA ASP A 11 -3.88 -9.59 -7.27
C ASP A 11 -4.51 -8.20 -7.40
N ALA A 12 -5.47 -8.06 -8.32
CA ALA A 12 -6.13 -6.80 -8.62
C ALA A 12 -6.87 -6.23 -7.40
N CYS A 13 -7.44 -7.08 -6.54
CA CYS A 13 -8.16 -6.64 -5.36
C CYS A 13 -7.27 -5.91 -4.34
N SER A 14 -6.01 -6.31 -4.19
CA SER A 14 -5.03 -5.64 -3.32
C SER A 14 -4.41 -4.39 -3.96
N LEU A 15 -4.38 -4.32 -5.29
CA LEU A 15 -3.90 -3.15 -6.06
C LEU A 15 -4.97 -2.06 -6.28
N PHE A 16 -6.23 -2.35 -6.00
CA PHE A 16 -7.34 -1.42 -6.20
C PHE A 16 -7.26 -0.21 -5.24
N SER A 17 -7.01 -0.46 -3.96
CA SER A 17 -6.92 0.59 -2.94
C SER A 17 -5.65 1.42 -3.15
N PRO A 18 -5.74 2.76 -3.32
CA PRO A 18 -4.57 3.60 -3.49
C PRO A 18 -3.56 3.41 -2.37
N LEU A 19 -3.99 3.37 -1.09
CA LEU A 19 -3.09 3.22 0.05
C LEU A 19 -2.33 1.90 0.02
N THR A 20 -3.06 0.78 -0.14
CA THR A 20 -2.49 -0.57 -0.13
C THR A 20 -1.54 -0.78 -1.30
N ARG A 21 -1.98 -0.44 -2.53
CA ARG A 21 -1.14 -0.48 -3.73
C ARG A 21 0.15 0.26 -3.51
N ASN A 22 0.03 1.48 -3.02
CA ASN A 22 1.14 2.39 -2.85
C ASN A 22 2.17 1.87 -1.84
N LEU A 23 1.71 1.33 -0.71
CA LEU A 23 2.59 0.71 0.29
C LEU A 23 3.29 -0.55 -0.25
N LEU A 24 2.56 -1.46 -0.90
CA LEU A 24 3.14 -2.65 -1.53
C LEU A 24 4.21 -2.29 -2.56
N LEU A 25 3.90 -1.35 -3.46
CA LEU A 25 4.83 -0.94 -4.51
C LEU A 25 6.05 -0.19 -3.96
N SER A 26 5.90 0.64 -2.92
CA SER A 26 7.05 1.29 -2.28
C SER A 26 7.96 0.29 -1.56
N LEU A 27 7.42 -0.78 -0.98
CA LEU A 27 8.24 -1.86 -0.42
C LEU A 27 8.94 -2.67 -1.53
N ALA A 28 8.26 -2.94 -2.65
CA ALA A 28 8.87 -3.59 -3.81
C ALA A 28 10.00 -2.75 -4.42
N GLU A 29 9.82 -1.43 -4.55
CA GLU A 29 10.86 -0.48 -4.98
C GLU A 29 12.06 -0.47 -4.01
N GLY A 30 11.79 -0.60 -2.71
CA GLY A 30 12.81 -0.80 -1.68
C GLY A 30 13.53 -2.14 -1.72
N GLU A 31 13.29 -2.96 -2.76
CA GLU A 31 13.86 -4.29 -2.99
C GLU A 31 13.53 -5.33 -1.89
N PHE A 32 12.40 -5.17 -1.18
CA PHE A 32 11.95 -6.20 -0.23
C PHE A 32 11.47 -7.47 -0.95
N PHE A 33 10.88 -7.31 -2.13
CA PHE A 33 10.41 -8.41 -2.96
C PHE A 33 10.34 -7.96 -4.42
N ARG A 34 10.30 -8.94 -5.34
CA ARG A 34 10.04 -8.69 -6.75
C ARG A 34 8.55 -8.81 -7.01
N VAL A 35 7.90 -7.69 -7.32
CA VAL A 35 6.48 -7.65 -7.65
C VAL A 35 6.20 -8.18 -9.07
N ARG A 36 5.10 -8.91 -9.23
CA ARG A 36 4.63 -9.44 -10.52
C ARG A 36 3.11 -9.29 -10.66
N TRP A 37 2.65 -9.10 -11.89
CA TRP A 37 1.23 -9.09 -12.27
C TRP A 37 1.08 -9.44 -13.75
N SER A 38 -0.10 -9.90 -14.17
CA SER A 38 -0.43 -10.05 -15.59
C SER A 38 -1.14 -8.81 -16.15
N GLU A 39 -1.19 -8.73 -17.48
CA GLU A 39 -2.03 -7.74 -18.17
C GLU A 39 -3.49 -7.79 -17.70
N ARG A 40 -4.03 -9.01 -17.52
CA ARG A 40 -5.39 -9.22 -17.07
C ARG A 40 -5.63 -8.63 -15.67
N ILE A 41 -4.68 -8.80 -14.75
CA ILE A 41 -4.74 -8.20 -13.41
C ILE A 41 -4.78 -6.68 -13.49
N LEU A 42 -3.92 -6.05 -14.30
CA LEU A 42 -3.94 -4.58 -14.46
C LEU A 42 -5.26 -4.09 -15.07
N ALA A 43 -5.78 -4.79 -16.08
CA ALA A 43 -7.09 -4.47 -16.66
C ALA A 43 -8.23 -4.60 -15.63
N GLU A 44 -8.15 -5.55 -14.71
CA GLU A 44 -9.11 -5.69 -13.60
C GLU A 44 -9.00 -4.55 -12.58
N VAL A 45 -7.78 -4.10 -12.26
CA VAL A 45 -7.54 -2.89 -11.44
C VAL A 45 -8.18 -1.67 -12.08
N GLU A 46 -7.94 -1.44 -13.37
CA GLU A 46 -8.52 -0.31 -14.10
C GLU A 46 -10.05 -0.32 -14.06
N ARG A 47 -10.66 -1.47 -14.39
CA ARG A 47 -12.12 -1.62 -14.34
C ARG A 47 -12.66 -1.38 -12.92
N ALA A 48 -11.97 -1.86 -11.88
CA ALA A 48 -12.36 -1.65 -10.50
C ALA A 48 -12.32 -0.16 -10.12
N ILE A 49 -11.26 0.57 -10.51
CA ILE A 49 -11.13 2.02 -10.30
C ILE A 49 -12.26 2.77 -10.99
N VAL A 50 -12.49 2.52 -12.29
CA VAL A 50 -13.56 3.17 -13.07
C VAL A 50 -14.92 2.94 -12.40
N ARG A 51 -15.25 1.69 -12.05
CA ARG A 51 -16.51 1.36 -11.36
C ARG A 51 -16.65 2.05 -10.00
N SER A 52 -15.56 2.25 -9.27
CA SER A 52 -15.59 2.93 -7.97
C SER A 52 -15.91 4.41 -8.11
N TYR A 53 -15.32 5.09 -9.09
CA TYR A 53 -15.60 6.51 -9.36
C TYR A 53 -16.99 6.73 -9.97
N ALA A 54 -17.41 5.88 -10.89
CA ALA A 54 -18.76 5.92 -11.45
C ALA A 54 -19.84 5.82 -10.36
N ARG A 55 -19.67 4.91 -9.39
CA ARG A 55 -20.58 4.79 -8.22
C ARG A 55 -20.60 6.05 -7.35
N LYS A 56 -19.56 6.88 -7.39
CA LYS A 56 -19.47 8.15 -6.66
C LYS A 56 -19.95 9.35 -7.50
N GLY A 57 -20.46 9.12 -8.72
CA GLY A 57 -20.90 10.18 -9.62
C GLY A 57 -19.77 11.00 -10.25
N ALA A 58 -18.53 10.50 -10.22
CA ALA A 58 -17.38 11.18 -10.80
C ALA A 58 -17.10 10.68 -12.22
N SER A 59 -16.90 11.61 -13.16
CA SER A 59 -16.66 11.32 -14.59
C SER A 59 -15.18 11.09 -14.94
N ASP A 60 -14.26 11.40 -14.02
CA ASP A 60 -12.80 11.32 -14.24
C ASP A 60 -12.20 9.92 -13.93
N GLY A 61 -13.04 8.92 -13.64
CA GLY A 61 -12.60 7.58 -13.24
C GLY A 61 -11.72 6.88 -14.28
N THR A 62 -12.02 7.03 -15.57
CA THR A 62 -11.23 6.44 -16.67
C THR A 62 -9.84 7.04 -16.76
N GLU A 63 -9.72 8.37 -16.68
CA GLU A 63 -8.44 9.06 -16.70
C GLU A 63 -7.59 8.66 -15.48
N ARG A 64 -8.21 8.58 -14.29
CA ARG A 64 -7.52 8.14 -13.07
C ARG A 64 -7.02 6.70 -13.15
N ALA A 65 -7.84 5.79 -13.69
CA ALA A 65 -7.45 4.39 -13.90
C ALA A 65 -6.24 4.29 -14.83
N ALA A 66 -6.29 4.95 -15.99
CA ALA A 66 -5.21 4.97 -16.96
C ALA A 66 -3.91 5.56 -16.37
N ARG A 67 -4.02 6.66 -15.60
CA ARG A 67 -2.86 7.23 -14.89
C ARG A 67 -2.27 6.27 -13.88
N ALA A 68 -3.09 5.60 -13.08
CA ALA A 68 -2.63 4.64 -12.08
C ALA A 68 -1.92 3.45 -12.72
N ARG A 69 -2.48 2.92 -13.82
CA ARG A 69 -1.84 1.85 -14.58
C ARG A 69 -0.50 2.28 -15.18
N ALA A 70 -0.47 3.39 -15.92
CA ALA A 70 0.76 3.90 -16.55
C ALA A 70 1.85 4.23 -15.52
N ALA A 71 1.47 4.61 -14.30
CA ALA A 71 2.39 4.76 -13.18
C ALA A 71 3.03 3.44 -12.75
N MET A 72 2.22 2.38 -12.59
CA MET A 72 2.71 1.05 -12.19
C MET A 72 3.62 0.45 -13.26
N GLU A 73 3.23 0.52 -14.53
CA GLU A 73 4.02 -0.02 -15.65
C GLU A 73 5.37 0.69 -15.78
N ARG A 74 5.40 2.03 -15.63
CA ARG A 74 6.65 2.80 -15.65
C ARG A 74 7.56 2.48 -14.46
N ALA A 75 6.99 2.26 -13.28
CA ALA A 75 7.77 1.97 -12.09
C ALA A 75 8.36 0.56 -12.08
N PHE A 76 7.68 -0.39 -12.73
CA PHE A 76 8.07 -1.80 -12.75
C PHE A 76 7.91 -2.40 -14.15
N GLU A 77 8.77 -1.99 -15.06
CA GLU A 77 8.77 -2.45 -16.46
C GLU A 77 8.85 -3.98 -16.56
N GLU A 78 9.61 -4.59 -15.65
CA GLU A 78 9.77 -6.04 -15.54
C GLU A 78 8.78 -6.71 -14.57
N ALA A 79 7.62 -6.13 -14.25
CA ALA A 79 6.60 -6.80 -13.41
C ALA A 79 5.54 -7.54 -14.21
N ALA A 80 5.34 -7.20 -15.49
CA ALA A 80 4.37 -7.87 -16.35
C ALA A 80 4.77 -9.33 -16.65
N VAL A 81 3.82 -10.27 -16.51
CA VAL A 81 3.94 -11.67 -16.95
C VAL A 81 3.03 -11.97 -18.13
N THR A 82 3.55 -12.74 -19.08
CA THR A 82 2.85 -13.27 -20.26
C THR A 82 3.09 -14.78 -20.40
N GLY A 83 2.31 -15.44 -21.25
CA GLY A 83 2.53 -16.86 -21.57
C GLY A 83 2.27 -17.79 -20.38
N TYR A 84 1.30 -17.45 -19.55
CA TYR A 84 0.82 -18.24 -18.42
C TYR A 84 -0.49 -18.98 -18.74
N GLU A 85 -1.15 -18.66 -19.85
CA GLU A 85 -2.49 -19.11 -20.22
C GLU A 85 -2.58 -20.64 -20.30
N GLY A 86 -1.55 -21.30 -20.82
CA GLY A 86 -1.47 -22.76 -20.90
C GLY A 86 -1.40 -23.46 -19.53
N LEU A 87 -1.06 -22.74 -18.46
CA LEU A 87 -1.04 -23.28 -17.10
C LEU A 87 -2.43 -23.25 -16.44
N MET A 88 -3.39 -22.50 -16.98
CA MET A 88 -4.72 -22.37 -16.39
C MET A 88 -5.50 -23.69 -16.38
N SER A 89 -5.34 -24.51 -17.42
CA SER A 89 -6.06 -25.78 -17.59
C SER A 89 -5.64 -26.87 -16.60
N GLY A 90 -4.49 -26.72 -15.93
CA GLY A 90 -3.96 -27.71 -14.99
C GLY A 90 -4.35 -27.51 -13.52
N LEU A 91 -5.12 -26.47 -13.20
CA LEU A 91 -5.30 -25.99 -11.81
C LEU A 91 -6.39 -26.71 -10.99
N GLY A 92 -6.98 -27.78 -11.50
CA GLY A 92 -8.08 -28.48 -10.83
C GLY A 92 -9.32 -27.60 -10.62
N GLU A 93 -10.22 -28.03 -9.74
CA GLU A 93 -11.45 -27.28 -9.45
C GLU A 93 -11.22 -26.17 -8.40
N LEU A 94 -11.26 -24.92 -8.89
CA LEU A 94 -11.17 -23.69 -8.11
C LEU A 94 -12.56 -23.23 -7.64
N PRO A 95 -12.67 -22.60 -6.45
CA PRO A 95 -13.94 -22.01 -5.99
C PRO A 95 -14.51 -20.95 -6.94
N ASP A 96 -13.64 -20.13 -7.56
CA ASP A 96 -13.99 -19.23 -8.65
C ASP A 96 -13.06 -19.53 -9.85
N PRO A 97 -13.59 -20.04 -10.98
CA PRO A 97 -12.81 -20.32 -12.17
C PRO A 97 -12.07 -19.10 -12.75
N ASN A 98 -12.52 -17.88 -12.44
CA ASN A 98 -11.84 -16.69 -12.91
C ASN A 98 -10.49 -16.48 -12.24
N ASP A 99 -10.24 -17.00 -11.03
CA ASP A 99 -8.96 -16.81 -10.33
C ASP A 99 -7.83 -17.71 -10.87
N ALA A 100 -8.15 -18.62 -11.81
CA ALA A 100 -7.17 -19.48 -12.46
C ALA A 100 -6.03 -18.68 -13.13
N HIS A 101 -6.31 -17.49 -13.67
CA HIS A 101 -5.26 -16.68 -14.29
C HIS A 101 -4.26 -16.12 -13.26
N VAL A 102 -4.70 -15.84 -12.03
CA VAL A 102 -3.85 -15.33 -10.96
C VAL A 102 -2.87 -16.43 -10.57
N ILE A 103 -3.36 -17.64 -10.29
CA ILE A 103 -2.50 -18.78 -9.93
C ILE A 103 -1.54 -19.13 -11.09
N ALA A 104 -2.04 -19.19 -12.32
CA ALA A 104 -1.21 -19.47 -13.49
C ALA A 104 -0.08 -18.43 -13.66
N ALA A 105 -0.38 -17.14 -13.48
CA ALA A 105 0.61 -16.07 -13.49
C ALA A 105 1.65 -16.20 -12.36
N ALA A 106 1.22 -16.59 -11.16
CA ALA A 106 2.11 -16.85 -10.03
C ALA A 106 3.08 -18.00 -10.32
N VAL A 107 2.56 -19.15 -10.78
CA VAL A 107 3.37 -20.31 -11.16
C VAL A 107 4.37 -19.96 -12.26
N LYS A 108 3.92 -19.25 -13.31
CA LYS A 108 4.78 -18.83 -14.42
C LYS A 108 5.98 -18.00 -13.96
N THR A 109 5.79 -17.20 -12.91
CA THR A 109 6.81 -16.30 -12.37
C THR A 109 7.62 -16.90 -11.24
N ARG A 110 7.31 -18.15 -10.83
CA ARG A 110 7.85 -18.77 -9.60
C ARG A 110 7.67 -17.85 -8.40
N ALA A 111 6.50 -17.21 -8.32
CA ALA A 111 6.14 -16.48 -7.12
C ALA A 111 6.06 -17.46 -5.95
N SER A 112 6.40 -16.99 -4.75
CA SER A 112 6.20 -17.73 -3.51
C SER A 112 4.88 -17.36 -2.85
N VAL A 113 4.41 -16.11 -3.06
CA VAL A 113 3.20 -15.58 -2.46
C VAL A 113 2.31 -14.92 -3.51
N ILE A 114 1.00 -15.16 -3.40
CA ILE A 114 -0.07 -14.37 -4.00
C ILE A 114 -0.63 -13.44 -2.93
N VAL A 115 -0.53 -12.13 -3.15
CA VAL A 115 -1.17 -11.13 -2.28
C VAL A 115 -2.56 -10.84 -2.78
N THR A 116 -3.59 -11.15 -1.99
CA THR A 116 -5.01 -11.02 -2.35
C THR A 116 -5.89 -10.82 -1.13
N GLU A 117 -6.95 -10.02 -1.28
CA GLU A 117 -8.01 -9.87 -0.26
C GLU A 117 -9.07 -10.99 -0.34
N ASN A 118 -9.05 -11.82 -1.38
CA ASN A 118 -10.03 -12.88 -1.62
C ASN A 118 -9.50 -14.28 -1.27
N LEU A 119 -8.88 -14.44 -0.09
CA LEU A 119 -8.22 -15.69 0.34
C LEU A 119 -9.02 -16.98 0.10
N ARG A 120 -10.35 -16.94 0.29
CA ARG A 120 -11.25 -18.08 0.05
C ARG A 120 -11.22 -18.62 -1.39
N HIS A 121 -10.80 -17.83 -2.37
CA HIS A 121 -10.67 -18.25 -3.77
C HIS A 121 -9.37 -19.01 -4.04
N PHE A 122 -8.43 -18.99 -3.10
CA PHE A 122 -7.09 -19.55 -3.22
C PHE A 122 -6.84 -20.61 -2.12
N PRO A 123 -7.55 -21.76 -2.15
CA PRO A 123 -7.47 -22.74 -1.09
C PRO A 123 -6.09 -23.42 -1.06
N GLU A 124 -5.53 -23.61 0.15
CA GLU A 124 -4.20 -24.20 0.34
C GLU A 124 -4.01 -25.55 -0.34
N ARG A 125 -5.07 -26.37 -0.45
CA ARG A 125 -5.04 -27.68 -1.12
C ARG A 125 -4.60 -27.58 -2.59
N ILE A 126 -4.84 -26.44 -3.23
CA ILE A 126 -4.44 -26.16 -4.63
C ILE A 126 -3.07 -25.47 -4.65
N LEU A 127 -2.80 -24.56 -3.71
CA LEU A 127 -1.57 -23.76 -3.73
C LEU A 127 -0.33 -24.52 -3.23
N LYS A 128 -0.46 -25.33 -2.16
CA LYS A 128 0.67 -26.04 -1.53
C LYS A 128 1.44 -26.94 -2.51
N PRO A 129 0.78 -27.74 -3.38
CA PRO A 129 1.49 -28.53 -4.40
C PRO A 129 2.24 -27.71 -5.44
N LEU A 130 1.97 -26.40 -5.54
CA LEU A 130 2.60 -25.46 -6.47
C LEU A 130 3.66 -24.58 -5.78
N ASP A 131 4.01 -24.88 -4.53
CA ASP A 131 4.89 -24.06 -3.67
C ASP A 131 4.42 -22.60 -3.56
N LEU A 132 3.10 -22.40 -3.52
CA LEU A 132 2.45 -21.11 -3.39
C LEU A 132 1.72 -20.96 -2.06
N GLU A 133 1.71 -19.74 -1.56
CA GLU A 133 0.89 -19.29 -0.44
C GLU A 133 0.04 -18.08 -0.85
N ALA A 134 -1.15 -17.93 -0.27
CA ALA A 134 -1.95 -16.72 -0.42
C ALA A 134 -2.01 -15.95 0.90
N LYS A 135 -1.72 -14.65 0.87
CA LYS A 135 -1.75 -13.76 2.03
C LYS A 135 -2.59 -12.52 1.76
N SER A 136 -3.22 -12.00 2.81
CA SER A 136 -3.82 -10.66 2.73
C SER A 136 -2.74 -9.60 2.55
N ALA A 137 -3.07 -8.44 2.00
CA ALA A 137 -2.07 -7.38 1.88
C ALA A 137 -1.57 -6.91 3.25
N ASP A 138 -2.44 -6.85 4.26
CA ASP A 138 -2.08 -6.45 5.62
C ASP A 138 -1.03 -7.39 6.24
N GLU A 139 -1.31 -8.69 6.20
CA GLU A 139 -0.40 -9.74 6.68
C GLU A 139 0.93 -9.70 5.92
N PHE A 140 0.88 -9.65 4.59
CA PHE A 140 2.08 -9.63 3.76
C PHE A 140 2.94 -8.38 4.03
N ILE A 141 2.31 -7.20 4.20
CA ILE A 141 3.01 -5.96 4.54
C ILE A 141 3.64 -6.05 5.92
N SER A 142 2.91 -6.58 6.92
CA SER A 142 3.43 -6.76 8.28
C SER A 142 4.68 -7.62 8.27
N ASP A 143 4.59 -8.82 7.66
CA ASP A 143 5.72 -9.73 7.52
C ASP A 143 6.90 -9.05 6.82
N THR A 144 6.63 -8.34 5.71
CA THR A 144 7.66 -7.63 4.94
C THR A 144 8.37 -6.55 5.76
N VAL A 145 7.63 -5.80 6.58
CA VAL A 145 8.21 -4.77 7.46
C VAL A 145 9.03 -5.41 8.57
N ASP A 146 8.54 -6.52 9.15
CA ASP A 146 9.21 -7.22 10.24
C ASP A 146 10.53 -7.88 9.80
N LEU A 147 10.67 -8.23 8.50
CA LEU A 147 11.93 -8.72 7.93
C LEU A 147 13.09 -7.72 8.11
N ASP A 148 12.83 -6.42 7.90
CA ASP A 148 13.83 -5.36 8.09
C ASP A 148 13.16 -4.01 8.38
N ILE A 149 12.83 -3.82 9.65
CA ILE A 149 12.20 -2.60 10.16
C ILE A 149 13.08 -1.37 9.86
N GLY A 150 14.41 -1.53 9.91
CA GLY A 150 15.37 -0.44 9.70
C GLY A 150 15.29 0.13 8.28
N ARG A 151 15.18 -0.74 7.27
CA ARG A 151 14.98 -0.35 5.87
C ARG A 151 13.53 0.04 5.56
N ALA A 152 12.55 -0.59 6.21
CA ALA A 152 11.14 -0.35 5.94
C ALA A 152 10.66 1.02 6.45
N ILE A 153 11.08 1.45 7.65
CA ILE A 153 10.62 2.71 8.25
C ILE A 153 10.86 3.94 7.36
N PRO A 154 12.05 4.16 6.78
CA PRO A 154 12.28 5.28 5.86
C PRO A 154 11.36 5.29 4.65
N ILE A 155 11.05 4.12 4.09
CA ILE A 155 10.12 3.95 2.95
C ILE A 155 8.72 4.37 3.36
N VAL A 156 8.20 3.81 4.46
CA VAL A 156 6.86 4.12 4.98
C VAL A 156 6.76 5.61 5.38
N ARG A 157 7.82 6.20 5.94
CA ARG A 157 7.86 7.64 6.26
C ARG A 157 7.79 8.51 5.00
N ARG A 158 8.55 8.17 3.94
CA ARG A 158 8.49 8.88 2.66
C ARG A 158 7.09 8.80 2.06
N LEU A 159 6.51 7.61 2.05
CA LEU A 159 5.15 7.35 1.61
C LEU A 159 4.13 8.24 2.33
N ARG A 160 4.16 8.24 3.67
CA ARG A 160 3.28 9.05 4.52
C ARG A 160 3.41 10.55 4.24
N ASN A 161 4.63 11.03 4.03
CA ASN A 161 4.89 12.43 3.74
C ASN A 161 4.40 12.81 2.32
N GLY A 162 4.55 11.91 1.35
CA GLY A 162 4.07 12.08 -0.03
C GLY A 162 2.54 12.06 -0.15
N PHE A 163 1.87 11.25 0.67
CA PHE A 163 0.40 11.24 0.80
C PHE A 163 -0.18 12.47 1.46
N GLY A 164 0.68 13.38 1.96
CA GLY A 164 0.36 14.68 2.53
C GLY A 164 -1.10 14.76 2.92
N ILE A 165 -1.47 14.13 4.04
CA ILE A 165 -2.80 14.28 4.64
C ILE A 165 -3.05 15.77 4.56
N GLN A 166 -3.94 16.16 3.64
CA GLN A 166 -4.37 17.53 3.52
C GLN A 166 -4.89 17.80 4.92
N LYS A 167 -4.14 18.55 5.73
CA LYS A 167 -4.62 18.99 7.03
C LYS A 167 -5.87 19.76 6.66
N ARG A 168 -7.05 19.11 6.69
CA ARG A 168 -8.31 19.82 6.61
C ARG A 168 -8.16 20.82 7.73
N PRO A 169 -8.12 22.13 7.44
CA PRO A 169 -8.03 23.10 8.52
C PRO A 169 -9.17 22.72 9.45
N HIS A 170 -8.85 22.49 10.73
CA HIS A 170 -9.87 22.36 11.75
C HIS A 170 -10.77 23.56 11.54
N ARG A 171 -11.97 23.35 10.99
CA ARG A 171 -12.93 24.42 10.81
C ARG A 171 -13.29 24.78 12.23
N HIS A 172 -12.70 25.87 12.74
CA HIS A 172 -13.15 26.49 13.96
C HIS A 172 -14.61 26.84 13.67
N ARG A 173 -15.53 25.96 14.11
CA ARG A 173 -16.92 26.33 14.22
C ARG A 173 -16.88 27.39 15.30
N SER A 174 -16.92 28.65 14.90
CA SER A 174 -17.30 29.73 15.79
C SER A 174 -18.74 29.45 16.20
N SER A 175 -18.92 28.53 17.14
CA SER A 175 -20.06 28.63 18.03
C SER A 175 -19.80 29.93 18.77
N THR A 176 -20.55 30.97 18.42
CA THR A 176 -20.94 32.01 19.34
C THR A 176 -21.65 31.31 20.50
N TRP A 177 -20.85 30.76 21.42
CA TRP A 177 -21.33 30.35 22.72
C TRP A 177 -21.66 31.65 23.44
N LYS A 178 -22.95 31.98 23.52
CA LYS A 178 -23.44 33.00 24.43
C LYS A 178 -23.35 32.39 25.83
N PRO A 179 -22.55 32.93 26.77
CA PRO A 179 -22.68 32.56 28.16
C PRO A 179 -24.11 32.89 28.59
N ALA A 180 -24.84 31.90 29.07
CA ALA A 180 -26.00 32.16 29.89
C ALA A 180 -25.52 32.93 31.13
N ALA A 181 -26.25 33.99 31.49
CA ALA A 181 -25.95 34.85 32.61
C ALA A 181 -25.67 34.02 33.87
N SER A 182 -24.50 34.27 34.47
CA SER A 182 -24.08 33.72 35.75
C SER A 182 -25.01 34.17 36.87
N PRO A 183 -25.56 33.27 37.71
CA PRO A 183 -26.03 33.65 39.02
C PRO A 183 -24.82 33.90 39.93
N THR A 184 -24.97 34.92 40.74
CA THR A 184 -24.01 35.50 41.67
C THR A 184 -23.40 34.53 42.68
N ARG A 185 -22.14 34.85 43.02
CA ARG A 185 -21.23 34.24 43.99
C ARG A 185 -21.89 33.72 45.29
N SER A 186 -21.44 32.55 45.74
CA SER A 186 -20.97 32.40 47.13
C SER A 186 -19.95 31.25 47.25
N THR A 187 -18.75 31.64 47.68
CA THR A 187 -17.81 30.98 48.61
C THR A 187 -17.37 29.52 48.40
N ALA A 188 -16.05 29.42 48.14
CA ALA A 188 -15.06 28.51 48.73
C ALA A 188 -15.20 26.99 48.57
N PHE A 189 -14.29 26.39 47.81
CA PHE A 189 -13.47 25.26 48.29
C PHE A 189 -12.26 25.04 47.36
N GLU A 190 -11.08 24.92 47.97
CA GLU A 190 -9.80 24.57 47.36
C GLU A 190 -9.79 23.11 46.85
N LEU A 191 -8.96 22.83 45.83
CA LEU A 191 -7.81 21.91 45.88
C LEU A 191 -7.44 21.37 44.48
N THR A 192 -6.22 21.75 44.06
CA THR A 192 -5.16 20.91 43.47
C THR A 192 -5.40 20.17 42.15
N TYR A 193 -4.65 20.55 41.11
CA TYR A 193 -4.11 19.58 40.16
C TYR A 193 -2.66 19.92 39.78
N SER A 194 -1.79 18.92 39.99
CA SER A 194 -0.34 18.98 39.90
C SER A 194 0.18 19.00 38.46
N ARG A 195 1.27 19.74 38.29
CA ARG A 195 2.22 19.72 37.17
C ARG A 195 2.73 18.29 36.91
N PHE A 196 3.07 17.96 35.66
CA PHE A 196 4.42 17.50 35.32
C PHE A 196 4.73 17.68 33.83
N LYS A 197 5.93 18.21 33.57
CA LYS A 197 6.52 18.64 32.29
C LYS A 197 7.92 18.03 32.27
N VAL A 198 8.33 17.36 31.20
CA VAL A 198 9.72 16.90 30.96
C VAL A 198 9.99 17.08 29.45
N ALA A 199 10.61 18.18 28.98
CA ALA A 199 12.05 18.44 28.80
C ALA A 199 12.71 17.43 27.83
N GLN A 200 12.87 17.70 26.52
CA GLN A 200 13.98 18.43 25.86
C GLN A 200 15.38 18.02 26.36
N PHE A 201 16.13 17.29 25.51
CA PHE A 201 17.59 17.26 25.54
C PHE A 201 18.14 17.21 24.11
N GLN A 202 18.99 18.19 23.79
CA GLN A 202 19.79 18.29 22.58
C GLN A 202 21.17 17.67 22.82
N GLY A 203 21.78 17.14 21.75
CA GLY A 203 23.23 17.16 21.56
C GLY A 203 23.90 15.79 21.48
N CYS A 204 24.36 15.39 20.28
CA CYS A 204 25.79 15.24 19.99
C CYS A 204 26.02 15.03 18.48
N ARG A 205 27.14 15.56 17.97
CA ARG A 205 27.50 15.66 16.54
C ARG A 205 28.36 14.47 16.08
N SER A 206 28.35 14.29 14.74
CA SER A 206 29.38 13.72 13.87
C SER A 206 29.61 12.21 13.88
N SER A 207 29.38 11.56 12.73
CA SER A 207 30.46 11.09 11.84
C SER A 207 29.92 10.44 10.55
N SER A 208 30.55 10.79 9.42
CA SER A 208 30.63 10.08 8.13
C SER A 208 29.34 9.76 7.36
N LEU A 209 28.93 10.72 6.51
CA LEU A 209 28.03 10.49 5.37
C LEU A 209 28.87 10.07 4.16
N ALA A 210 28.86 8.78 3.83
CA ALA A 210 29.24 8.33 2.49
C ALA A 210 28.14 8.76 1.51
N LEU A 211 28.50 9.60 0.55
CA LEU A 211 27.65 9.98 -0.58
C LEU A 211 27.28 8.72 -1.37
N ILE A 212 26.00 8.38 -1.40
CA ILE A 212 25.41 7.54 -2.45
C ILE A 212 24.84 8.52 -3.49
N PRO A 213 25.19 8.42 -4.78
CA PRO A 213 24.81 9.41 -5.78
C PRO A 213 23.29 9.41 -5.98
N ALA A 214 22.71 10.60 -5.76
CA ALA A 214 21.32 10.91 -6.07
C ALA A 214 21.14 10.97 -7.59
N HIS A 215 20.61 9.90 -8.21
CA HIS A 215 20.21 10.01 -9.61
C HIS A 215 18.94 9.25 -10.04
N THR A 216 18.09 8.81 -9.10
CA THR A 216 16.81 8.13 -9.44
C THR A 216 15.58 8.56 -8.63
N ASP A 217 15.69 9.52 -7.70
CA ASP A 217 14.68 9.74 -6.64
C ASP A 217 13.46 10.65 -6.98
N THR A 218 13.22 11.01 -8.24
CA THR A 218 12.21 12.07 -8.56
C THR A 218 10.93 11.57 -9.26
N LEU A 219 10.89 10.34 -9.77
CA LEU A 219 9.80 9.94 -10.69
C LEU A 219 8.50 9.54 -9.98
N LEU A 220 8.53 8.92 -8.80
CA LEU A 220 7.32 8.39 -8.14
C LEU A 220 6.61 9.38 -7.21
N LEU A 221 7.32 10.32 -6.59
CA LEU A 221 6.68 11.34 -5.73
C LEU A 221 5.74 12.26 -6.53
N THR A 222 6.06 12.54 -7.80
CA THR A 222 5.24 13.37 -8.69
C THR A 222 3.95 12.64 -9.11
N VAL A 223 4.00 11.31 -9.22
CA VAL A 223 2.87 10.44 -9.59
C VAL A 223 1.90 10.28 -8.42
N TYR A 224 2.40 10.25 -7.19
CA TYR A 224 1.59 10.09 -5.98
C TYR A 224 0.70 11.28 -5.62
N GLN A 225 1.10 12.49 -5.98
CA GLN A 225 0.42 13.71 -5.55
C GLN A 225 -0.79 14.08 -6.42
N ARG A 226 -1.04 13.40 -7.55
CA ARG A 226 -2.08 13.77 -8.52
C ARG A 226 -3.00 12.63 -9.00
N ALA A 227 -2.90 11.44 -8.40
CA ALA A 227 -3.79 10.30 -8.68
C ALA A 227 -5.06 10.30 -7.81
#